data_AF-A0A3D0UNM9-F1
#
_entry.id   AF-A0A3D0UNM9-F1
#
_cell.length_a   1.000
_cell.length_b   1.000
_cell.length_c   1.000
_cell.angle_alpha   90.00
_cell.angle_beta   90.00
_cell.angle_gamma   90.00
#
_symmetry.space_group_name_H-M   'P 1'
#
loop_
_entity.id
_entity.type
_entity.pdbx_description
1 polymer ?
#
loop_
_entity_poly.entity_id
_entity_poly.type
_entity_poly.pdbx_seq_one_letter_code
_entity_poly.pdbx_strand_id
1 'polypeptide(L)'
;MSRGTLKLMCVLAHPDDESLGLGGALAKYAAEGVETYLVTVTRGERGWNGKDEAYPGLVALGKIRTRVYRPQVWQAISCHRSQLPFYEALSHLSEEEQANLWGVQKFYRAFNLVNGGRQMEKDLFEGVN
;
A
#
# COMPACT_ATOMS: atom_id res chain seq x y z
N MET A 1 12.02 33.04 -4.36
CA MET A 1 11.08 31.91 -4.17
C MET A 1 11.86 30.77 -3.55
N SER A 2 11.43 30.20 -2.42
CA SER A 2 11.98 28.90 -2.00
C SER A 2 11.55 27.85 -3.04
N ARG A 3 12.46 26.95 -3.42
CA ARG A 3 12.05 25.75 -4.14
C ARG A 3 11.19 24.93 -3.17
N GLY A 4 10.01 24.49 -3.61
CA GLY A 4 9.17 23.60 -2.81
C GLY A 4 9.88 22.27 -2.54
N THR A 5 9.51 21.59 -1.46
CA THR A 5 10.04 20.28 -1.09
C THR A 5 9.92 19.32 -2.28
N LEU A 6 11.03 18.69 -2.67
CA LEU A 6 11.00 17.66 -3.71
C LEU A 6 10.28 16.43 -3.19
N LYS A 7 9.66 15.68 -4.09
CA LYS A 7 8.91 14.45 -3.79
C LYS A 7 9.43 13.31 -4.65
N LEU A 8 9.63 12.14 -4.06
CA LEU A 8 10.05 10.91 -4.73
C LEU A 8 9.00 9.83 -4.46
N MET A 9 8.49 9.18 -5.51
CA MET A 9 7.63 8.00 -5.37
C MET A 9 8.31 6.80 -6.00
N CYS A 10 8.48 5.72 -5.22
CA CYS A 10 8.92 4.43 -5.71
C CYS A 10 7.70 3.50 -5.85
N VAL A 11 7.55 2.87 -7.00
CA VAL A 11 6.51 1.86 -7.28
C VAL A 11 7.21 0.53 -7.47
N LEU A 12 6.92 -0.45 -6.62
CA LEU A 12 7.64 -1.72 -6.52
C LEU A 12 6.67 -2.90 -6.39
N ALA A 13 7.12 -4.11 -6.73
CA ALA A 13 6.22 -5.23 -6.93
C ALA A 13 5.80 -5.88 -5.60
N HIS A 14 6.73 -6.12 -4.67
CA HIS A 14 6.51 -6.87 -3.43
C HIS A 14 7.03 -6.10 -2.19
N PRO A 15 6.52 -6.41 -0.97
CA PRO A 15 6.99 -5.76 0.25
C PRO A 15 8.29 -6.43 0.72
N ASP A 16 9.43 -5.78 0.42
CA ASP A 16 10.84 -6.11 0.64
C ASP A 16 11.72 -5.52 -0.50
N ASP A 17 11.18 -5.39 -1.72
CA ASP A 17 11.83 -4.80 -2.90
C ASP A 17 12.39 -3.38 -2.62
N GLU A 18 11.74 -2.59 -1.76
CA GLU A 18 12.17 -1.22 -1.45
C GLU A 18 13.50 -1.21 -0.69
N SER A 19 13.72 -2.21 0.17
CA SER A 19 14.93 -2.35 0.96
C SER A 19 16.04 -3.04 0.17
N LEU A 20 15.68 -3.98 -0.73
CA LEU A 20 16.63 -4.75 -1.54
C LEU A 20 17.19 -3.98 -2.74
N GLY A 21 16.34 -3.24 -3.46
CA GLY A 21 16.73 -2.54 -4.69
C GLY A 21 17.01 -1.05 -4.53
N LEU A 22 16.18 -0.34 -3.74
CA LEU A 22 16.19 1.13 -3.67
C LEU A 22 16.51 1.70 -2.28
N GLY A 23 16.83 0.86 -1.29
CA GLY A 23 16.93 1.27 0.11
C GLY A 23 17.95 2.39 0.33
N GLY A 24 19.12 2.30 -0.30
CA GLY A 24 20.14 3.36 -0.24
C GLY A 24 19.71 4.67 -0.92
N ALA A 25 18.92 4.61 -1.99
CA ALA A 25 18.42 5.80 -2.67
C ALA A 25 17.31 6.47 -1.84
N LEU A 26 16.36 5.70 -1.31
CA LEU A 26 15.31 6.17 -0.41
C LEU A 26 15.91 6.82 0.85
N ALA A 27 16.86 6.15 1.51
CA ALA A 27 17.54 6.67 2.70
C ALA A 27 18.31 7.97 2.41
N LYS A 28 19.03 8.03 1.29
CA LYS A 28 19.73 9.25 0.84
C LYS A 28 18.76 10.40 0.64
N TYR A 29 17.72 10.22 -0.16
CA TYR A 29 16.81 11.32 -0.50
C TYR A 29 15.97 11.76 0.71
N ALA A 30 15.57 10.85 1.59
CA ALA A 30 14.95 11.21 2.87
C ALA A 30 15.89 12.07 3.75
N ALA A 31 17.19 11.73 3.83
CA ALA A 31 18.18 12.52 4.55
C ALA A 31 18.46 13.90 3.90
N GLU A 32 18.29 14.02 2.58
CA GLU A 32 18.34 15.29 1.84
C GLU A 32 17.03 16.12 1.95
N GLY A 33 16.04 15.65 2.72
CA GLY A 33 14.78 16.36 2.94
C GLY A 33 13.75 16.21 1.81
N VAL A 34 13.92 15.21 0.93
CA VAL A 34 12.92 14.84 -0.09
C VAL A 34 11.80 14.05 0.59
N GLU A 35 10.55 14.39 0.30
CA GLU A 35 9.39 13.60 0.75
C GLU A 35 9.30 12.30 -0.06
N THR A 36 9.66 11.18 0.56
CA THR A 36 9.67 9.85 -0.06
C THR A 36 8.36 9.10 0.17
N TYR A 37 7.79 8.56 -0.90
CA TYR A 37 6.58 7.74 -0.90
C TYR A 37 6.85 6.37 -1.52
N LEU A 38 6.21 5.33 -0.99
CA LEU A 38 6.29 3.96 -1.48
C LEU A 38 4.90 3.47 -1.90
N VAL A 39 4.82 2.85 -3.06
CA VAL A 39 3.68 2.07 -3.53
C VAL A 39 4.16 0.65 -3.77
N THR A 40 3.60 -0.30 -3.04
CA THR A 40 3.85 -1.74 -3.23
C THR A 40 2.63 -2.35 -3.91
N VAL A 41 2.81 -2.94 -5.08
CA VAL A 41 1.71 -3.35 -5.97
C VAL A 41 1.04 -4.66 -5.52
N THR A 42 1.80 -5.55 -4.89
CA THR A 42 1.30 -6.84 -4.36
C THR A 42 1.57 -6.96 -2.86
N ARG A 43 1.03 -8.02 -2.22
CA ARG A 43 1.31 -8.32 -0.82
C ARG A 43 2.42 -9.35 -0.66
N GLY A 44 3.06 -9.79 -1.74
CA GLY A 44 4.09 -10.83 -1.72
C GLY A 44 3.59 -12.18 -1.20
N GLU A 45 2.30 -12.52 -1.38
CA GLU A 45 1.71 -13.74 -0.78
C GLU A 45 2.28 -15.06 -1.30
N ARG A 46 3.11 -15.05 -2.35
CA ARG A 46 3.86 -16.22 -2.86
C ARG A 46 5.31 -16.30 -2.35
N GLY A 47 5.81 -15.25 -1.69
CA GLY A 47 7.18 -15.19 -1.18
C GLY A 47 7.32 -15.88 0.18
N TRP A 48 7.42 -17.21 0.19
CA TRP A 48 7.72 -17.99 1.40
C TRP A 48 9.12 -18.60 1.32
N ASN A 49 9.92 -18.37 2.38
CA ASN A 49 11.27 -18.91 2.54
C ASN A 49 11.44 -19.73 3.84
N GLY A 50 10.34 -19.97 4.56
CA GLY A 50 10.31 -20.87 5.71
C GLY A 50 10.12 -22.32 5.29
N LYS A 51 9.94 -23.21 6.27
CA LYS A 51 9.58 -24.61 6.01
C LYS A 51 8.16 -24.74 5.47
N ASP A 52 7.89 -25.76 4.66
CA ASP A 52 6.57 -25.99 4.07
C ASP A 52 5.50 -26.30 5.12
N GLU A 53 5.83 -27.02 6.20
CA GLU A 53 4.88 -27.33 7.28
C GLU A 53 4.48 -26.09 8.09
N ALA A 54 5.26 -25.00 7.99
CA ALA A 54 5.01 -23.72 8.62
C ALA A 54 4.40 -22.69 7.65
N TYR A 55 4.20 -23.03 6.37
CA TYR A 55 3.62 -22.12 5.38
C TYR A 55 2.16 -21.82 5.72
N PRO A 56 1.79 -20.56 6.04
CA PRO A 56 0.44 -20.25 6.52
C PRO A 56 -0.59 -20.14 5.37
N GLY A 57 -0.18 -20.39 4.13
CA GLY A 57 -1.00 -20.22 2.94
C GLY A 57 -1.09 -18.76 2.46
N LEU A 58 -1.43 -18.59 1.17
CA LEU A 58 -1.45 -17.29 0.46
C LEU A 58 -2.15 -16.18 1.26
N VAL A 59 -3.36 -16.46 1.74
CA VAL A 59 -4.20 -15.45 2.42
C VAL A 59 -3.53 -14.97 3.71
N ALA A 60 -3.10 -15.89 4.57
CA ALA A 60 -2.51 -15.52 5.86
C ALA A 60 -1.11 -14.92 5.70
N LEU A 61 -0.29 -15.38 4.75
CA LEU A 61 1.00 -14.76 4.45
C LEU A 61 0.84 -13.31 3.99
N GLY A 62 -0.13 -13.04 3.11
CA GLY A 62 -0.48 -11.67 2.70
C GLY A 62 -0.93 -10.78 3.87
N LYS A 63 -1.71 -11.32 4.82
CA LYS A 63 -2.08 -10.60 6.06
C LYS A 63 -0.85 -10.32 6.92
N ILE A 64 0.01 -11.31 7.16
CA ILE A 64 1.22 -11.15 7.99
C ILE A 64 2.12 -10.04 7.42
N ARG A 65 2.37 -10.07 6.10
CA ARG A 65 3.17 -9.05 5.41
C ARG A 65 2.53 -7.66 5.46
N THR A 66 1.21 -7.53 5.35
CA THR A 66 0.53 -6.21 5.32
C THR A 66 0.12 -5.64 6.68
N ARG A 67 0.06 -6.46 7.75
CA ARG A 67 -0.38 -6.04 9.10
C ARG A 67 0.43 -4.87 9.67
N VAL A 68 1.72 -4.77 9.32
CA VAL A 68 2.62 -3.68 9.76
C VAL A 68 2.17 -2.30 9.27
N TYR A 69 1.42 -2.23 8.16
CA TYR A 69 0.95 -0.97 7.59
C TYR A 69 -0.42 -0.50 8.14
N ARG A 70 -1.00 -1.20 9.13
CA ARG A 70 -2.25 -0.80 9.79
C ARG A 70 -2.25 0.68 10.24
N PRO A 71 -1.20 1.21 10.92
CA PRO A 71 -1.22 2.61 11.36
C PRO A 71 -1.33 3.62 10.21
N GLN A 72 -0.69 3.35 9.08
CA GLN A 72 -0.73 4.18 7.87
C GLN A 72 -2.12 4.16 7.23
N VAL A 73 -2.78 2.99 7.19
CA VAL A 73 -4.17 2.87 6.72
C VAL A 73 -5.13 3.62 7.65
N TRP A 74 -4.95 3.50 8.97
CA TRP A 74 -5.76 4.26 9.93
C TRP A 74 -5.55 5.77 9.80
N GLN A 75 -4.31 6.23 9.67
CA GLN A 75 -4.01 7.64 9.44
C GLN A 75 -4.70 8.18 8.17
N ALA A 76 -4.70 7.41 7.07
CA ALA A 76 -5.39 7.77 5.85
C ALA A 76 -6.92 7.85 6.04
N ILE A 77 -7.52 6.90 6.77
CA ILE A 77 -8.95 6.94 7.14
C ILE A 77 -9.26 8.18 7.99
N SER A 78 -8.39 8.52 8.97
CA SER A 78 -8.55 9.68 9.85
C SER A 78 -8.49 11.02 9.14
N CYS A 79 -7.78 11.14 8.01
CA CYS A 79 -7.83 12.34 7.16
C CYS A 79 -9.24 12.63 6.61
N HIS A 80 -10.11 11.63 6.52
CA HIS A 80 -11.50 11.76 6.05
C HIS A 80 -12.53 11.84 7.20
N ARG A 81 -12.12 12.15 8.44
CA ARG A 81 -13.01 12.20 9.63
C ARG A 81 -14.34 12.94 9.40
N SER A 82 -14.31 14.10 8.74
CA SER A 82 -15.52 14.92 8.49
C SER A 82 -16.42 14.39 7.37
N GLN A 83 -15.97 13.38 6.63
CA GLN A 83 -16.64 12.81 5.45
C GLN A 83 -17.13 11.36 5.70
N LEU A 84 -16.81 10.78 6.86
CA LEU A 84 -17.15 9.41 7.24
C LEU A 84 -18.28 9.39 8.29
N PRO A 85 -19.53 9.04 7.92
CA PRO A 85 -20.67 9.08 8.85
C PRO A 85 -20.52 8.21 10.11
N PHE A 86 -19.64 7.22 10.06
CA PHE A 86 -19.39 6.26 11.13
C PHE A 86 -18.01 6.42 11.78
N TYR A 87 -17.32 7.55 11.57
CA TYR A 87 -15.94 7.75 12.04
C TYR A 87 -15.78 7.48 13.55
N GLU A 88 -16.71 7.96 14.37
CA GLU A 88 -16.61 7.83 15.83
C GLU A 88 -16.62 6.34 16.25
N ALA A 89 -17.48 5.52 15.62
CA ALA A 89 -17.49 4.06 15.82
C ALA A 89 -16.18 3.41 15.36
N LEU A 90 -15.58 3.87 14.25
CA LEU A 90 -14.28 3.37 13.78
C LEU A 90 -13.11 3.76 14.71
N SER A 91 -13.19 4.93 15.36
CA SER A 91 -12.15 5.43 16.27
C SER A 91 -12.06 4.67 17.60
N HIS A 92 -13.11 3.92 17.95
CA HIS A 92 -13.16 3.08 19.14
C HIS A 92 -12.76 1.62 18.90
N LEU A 93 -12.45 1.22 17.66
CA LEU A 93 -12.01 -0.13 17.35
C LEU A 93 -10.66 -0.44 18.00
N SER A 94 -10.58 -1.60 18.66
CA SER A 94 -9.34 -2.14 19.24
C SER A 94 -8.30 -2.45 18.16
N GLU A 95 -7.02 -2.52 18.52
CA GLU A 95 -5.94 -2.82 17.56
C GLU A 95 -6.14 -4.15 16.82
N GLU A 96 -6.81 -5.12 17.44
CA GLU A 96 -7.15 -6.41 16.83
C GLU A 96 -8.26 -6.26 15.78
N GLU A 97 -9.34 -5.55 16.08
CA GLU A 97 -10.40 -5.24 15.12
C GLU A 97 -9.85 -4.43 13.93
N GLN A 98 -9.02 -3.42 14.22
CA GLN A 98 -8.30 -2.65 13.20
C GLN A 98 -7.38 -3.54 12.35
N ALA A 99 -6.65 -4.49 12.95
CA ALA A 99 -5.82 -5.44 12.21
C ALA A 99 -6.65 -6.41 11.36
N ASN A 100 -7.83 -6.81 11.83
CA ASN A 100 -8.74 -7.67 11.08
C ASN A 100 -9.40 -6.96 9.89
N LEU A 101 -9.73 -5.66 10.04
CA LEU A 101 -10.36 -4.84 9.00
C LEU A 101 -9.35 -4.25 8.00
N TRP A 102 -8.19 -3.78 8.46
CA TRP A 102 -7.24 -2.98 7.67
C TRP A 102 -5.87 -3.67 7.46
N GLY A 103 -5.55 -4.70 8.23
CA GLY A 103 -4.41 -5.58 7.98
C GLY A 103 -4.61 -6.53 6.79
N VAL A 104 -5.68 -6.33 6.00
CA VAL A 104 -5.94 -7.02 4.74
C VAL A 104 -6.20 -5.99 3.65
N GLN A 105 -5.15 -5.56 2.96
CA GLN A 105 -5.30 -4.64 1.84
C GLN A 105 -5.93 -5.37 0.63
N LYS A 106 -6.92 -4.72 0.00
CA LYS A 106 -7.55 -5.15 -1.26
C LYS A 106 -7.46 -4.00 -2.26
N PHE A 107 -6.81 -4.25 -3.38
CA PHE A 107 -6.71 -3.28 -4.47
C PHE A 107 -7.69 -3.67 -5.58
N TYR A 108 -8.37 -2.67 -6.13
CA TYR A 108 -9.26 -2.82 -7.28
C TYR A 108 -8.85 -1.75 -8.31
N ARG A 109 -8.79 -2.13 -9.60
CA ARG A 109 -8.61 -1.15 -10.68
C ARG A 109 -9.86 -0.29 -10.77
N ALA A 110 -9.78 0.96 -10.31
CA ALA A 110 -10.87 1.92 -10.37
C ALA A 110 -11.03 2.45 -11.81
N PHE A 111 -12.07 2.01 -12.51
CA PHE A 111 -12.42 2.56 -13.82
C PHE A 111 -13.25 3.84 -13.67
N ASN A 112 -12.68 4.99 -14.02
CA ASN A 112 -13.45 6.22 -14.16
C ASN A 112 -14.31 6.17 -15.44
N LEU A 113 -15.63 6.08 -15.25
CA LEU A 113 -16.66 5.97 -16.29
C LEU A 113 -17.05 7.32 -16.95
N VAL A 114 -16.53 8.45 -16.47
CA VAL A 114 -17.06 9.78 -16.82
C VAL A 114 -16.60 10.30 -18.21
N ASN A 115 -15.58 9.69 -18.82
CA ASN A 115 -15.06 10.08 -20.14
C ASN A 115 -15.36 8.99 -21.20
N GLY A 116 -16.48 9.15 -21.91
CA GLY A 116 -17.01 8.20 -22.91
C GLY A 116 -16.26 8.15 -24.25
N GLY A 117 -14.96 7.84 -24.22
CA GLY A 117 -14.15 7.66 -25.44
C GLY A 117 -12.70 7.32 -25.12
N ARG A 118 -12.37 6.02 -25.05
CA ARG A 118 -10.99 5.51 -24.93
C ARG A 118 -10.62 4.61 -26.10
N GLN A 119 -9.31 4.49 -26.34
CA GLN A 119 -8.69 3.53 -27.25
C GLN A 119 -7.47 2.86 -26.58
N MET A 120 -6.94 1.85 -27.26
CA MET A 120 -5.91 0.89 -26.86
C MET A 120 -4.79 1.44 -25.98
N GLU A 121 -4.64 0.82 -24.81
CA GLU A 121 -3.58 1.05 -23.82
C GLU A 121 -2.30 0.29 -24.25
N LYS A 122 -1.22 0.30 -23.43
CA LYS A 122 0.05 -0.41 -23.72
C LYS A 122 0.79 -0.81 -22.44
N ASP A 123 0.09 -1.48 -21.51
CA ASP A 123 0.40 -1.57 -20.07
C ASP A 123 -0.05 -0.28 -19.32
N LEU A 124 -0.34 -0.22 -18.00
CA LEU A 124 -0.13 -1.17 -16.88
C LEU A 124 -1.44 -1.42 -16.10
N PHE A 125 -2.03 -2.62 -16.07
CA PHE A 125 -1.93 -3.73 -17.03
C PHE A 125 -3.22 -3.71 -17.86
N GLU A 126 -3.14 -3.54 -19.17
CA GLU A 126 -4.33 -3.59 -20.03
C GLU A 126 -4.94 -5.00 -20.01
N GLY A 127 -6.27 -5.09 -20.06
CA GLY A 127 -6.98 -6.38 -19.96
C GLY A 127 -6.98 -6.95 -18.53
N VAL A 128 -5.81 -7.36 -18.02
CA VAL A 128 -5.57 -8.18 -16.81
C VAL A 128 -6.18 -9.58 -16.94
N ASN A 129 -5.31 -10.61 -17.07
CA ASN A 129 -5.71 -12.02 -16.97
C ASN A 129 -5.96 -12.42 -15.51
#